data_AF-A0A453IU71-F1
#
_entry.id   AF-A0A453IU71-F1
#
_cell.length_a   1.000
_cell.length_b   1.000
_cell.length_c   1.000
_cell.angle_alpha   90.00
_cell.angle_beta   90.00
_cell.angle_gamma   90.00
#
_symmetry.space_group_name_H-M   'P 1'
#
loop_
_entity.id
_entity.type
_entity.pdbx_description
1 polymer ?
#
loop_
_entity_poly.entity_id
_entity_poly.type
_entity_poly.pdbx_seq_one_letter_code
_entity_poly.pdbx_strand_id
1 'polypeptide(L)'
;LSIEAGDEGDEPQIANCVDAELFWEVVLEFFIDRASEIGQKALREGGDVLMDRFVEMYRNMALCPSWRGRYQQQLQLRHAMMIQQQQQQQIQMQQQQEHQQQQLHIQQQQQIPMQQQQQHRIQMQQQQKQMMIQKQQQRQQYIQMQQQQMMMIPKQEQMMNIQHQQQQQQQHLDGDAILQVKQELI
;
A
#
# COMPACT_ATOMS: atom_id res chain seq x y z
N LEU A 1 24.75 51.40 -80.43
CA LEU A 1 24.92 51.28 -78.97
C LEU A 1 23.82 50.36 -78.48
N SER A 2 24.16 49.08 -78.38
CA SER A 2 23.30 48.03 -77.85
C SER A 2 23.14 48.25 -76.34
N ILE A 3 21.90 48.31 -75.87
CA ILE A 3 21.60 48.33 -74.43
C ILE A 3 21.38 46.87 -74.06
N GLU A 4 22.41 46.26 -73.49
CA GLU A 4 22.30 44.93 -72.91
C GLU A 4 21.45 45.00 -71.63
N ALA A 5 20.47 44.11 -71.54
CA ALA A 5 19.66 43.88 -70.36
C ALA A 5 20.56 43.23 -69.29
N GLY A 6 20.96 44.03 -68.31
CA GLY A 6 21.65 43.58 -67.11
C GLY A 6 20.65 43.27 -66.01
N ASP A 7 20.52 41.97 -65.75
CA ASP A 7 20.42 41.35 -64.42
C ASP A 7 19.26 41.84 -63.52
N GLU A 8 18.20 41.02 -63.51
CA GLU A 8 17.13 41.06 -62.52
C GLU A 8 17.74 40.92 -61.12
N GLY A 9 17.95 42.05 -60.46
CA GLY A 9 18.26 42.07 -59.04
C GLY A 9 17.12 41.39 -58.29
N ASP A 10 17.43 40.24 -57.70
CA ASP A 10 16.62 39.56 -56.70
C ASP A 10 16.13 40.58 -55.66
N GLU A 11 14.90 41.07 -55.82
CA GLU A 11 14.16 41.67 -54.72
C GLU A 11 14.09 40.59 -53.64
N PRO A 12 14.55 40.86 -52.41
CA PRO A 12 14.33 39.93 -51.31
C PRO A 12 12.82 39.88 -51.10
N GLN A 13 12.18 38.84 -51.63
CA GLN A 13 10.84 38.45 -51.25
C GLN A 13 10.91 38.18 -49.75
N ILE A 14 10.47 39.16 -48.96
CA ILE A 14 10.20 38.95 -47.54
C ILE A 14 9.06 37.94 -47.51
N ALA A 15 9.43 36.66 -47.50
CA ALA A 15 8.51 35.57 -47.25
C ALA A 15 7.92 35.85 -45.87
N ASN A 16 6.69 36.36 -45.87
CA ASN A 16 5.82 36.44 -44.72
C ASN A 16 5.67 35.01 -44.17
N CYS A 17 6.53 34.63 -43.24
CA CYS A 17 6.35 33.43 -42.44
C CYS A 17 6.51 33.78 -40.96
N VAL A 18 5.80 34.83 -40.53
CA VAL A 18 5.16 34.79 -39.22
C VAL A 18 3.73 34.36 -39.54
N ASP A 19 3.29 33.23 -39.01
CA ASP A 19 1.89 32.79 -39.16
C ASP A 19 1.01 34.00 -38.87
N ALA A 20 0.15 34.39 -39.82
CA ALA A 20 -0.66 35.60 -39.65
C ALA A 20 -1.49 35.50 -38.35
N GLU A 21 -1.89 34.26 -37.99
CA GLU A 21 -2.51 33.92 -36.72
C GLU A 21 -1.63 34.26 -35.52
N LEU A 22 -0.35 33.87 -35.50
CA LEU A 22 0.59 34.19 -34.43
C LEU A 22 0.85 35.70 -34.33
N PHE A 23 0.92 36.41 -35.46
CA PHE A 23 1.04 37.86 -35.47
C PHE A 23 -0.19 38.51 -34.83
N TRP A 24 -1.40 38.09 -35.21
CA TRP A 24 -2.63 38.61 -34.64
C TRP A 24 -2.79 38.25 -33.17
N GLU A 25 -2.39 37.05 -32.73
CA GLU A 25 -2.41 36.66 -31.32
C GLU A 25 -1.50 37.55 -30.46
N VAL A 26 -0.23 37.75 -30.86
CA VAL A 26 0.71 38.61 -30.13
C VAL A 26 0.22 40.05 -30.08
N VAL A 27 -0.33 40.54 -31.19
CA VAL A 27 -0.90 41.88 -31.28
C VAL A 27 -2.13 42.00 -30.35
N LEU A 28 -3.05 41.04 -30.39
CA LEU A 28 -4.25 41.03 -29.56
C LEU A 28 -3.91 40.92 -28.07
N GLU A 29 -2.96 40.08 -27.69
CA GLU A 29 -2.47 40.00 -26.31
C GLU A 29 -1.95 41.34 -25.82
N PHE A 30 -1.18 42.05 -26.65
CA PHE A 30 -0.71 43.40 -26.33
C PHE A 30 -1.88 44.38 -26.10
N PHE A 31 -2.91 44.37 -26.96
CA PHE A 31 -4.10 45.20 -26.79
C PHE A 31 -4.88 44.84 -25.53
N ILE A 32 -5.01 43.55 -25.21
CA ILE A 32 -5.72 43.05 -24.02
C ILE A 32 -4.97 43.48 -22.75
N ASP A 33 -3.65 43.28 -22.71
CA ASP A 33 -2.82 43.65 -21.55
C ASP A 33 -2.78 45.16 -21.31
N ARG A 34 -3.06 45.98 -22.34
CA ARG A 34 -3.06 47.45 -22.27
C ARG A 34 -4.46 48.07 -22.31
N ALA A 35 -5.52 47.27 -22.38
CA ALA A 35 -6.89 47.75 -22.53
C ALA A 35 -7.30 48.72 -21.39
N SER A 36 -6.81 48.47 -20.17
CA SER A 36 -7.04 49.34 -19.02
C SER A 36 -6.36 50.71 -19.13
N GLU A 37 -5.24 50.81 -19.84
CA GLU A 37 -4.46 52.04 -20.03
C GLU A 37 -4.99 52.88 -21.20
N ILE A 38 -5.43 52.20 -22.27
CA ILE A 38 -6.11 52.79 -23.43
C ILE A 38 -7.46 53.38 -22.96
N GLY A 39 -8.20 52.64 -22.14
CA GLY A 39 -9.47 53.07 -21.57
C GLY A 39 -10.67 52.73 -22.47
N GLN A 40 -11.81 52.44 -21.84
CA GLN A 40 -13.01 51.93 -22.52
C GLN A 40 -13.54 52.86 -23.61
N LYS A 41 -13.37 54.18 -23.46
CA LYS A 41 -13.84 55.16 -24.44
C LYS A 41 -13.11 55.00 -25.78
N ALA A 42 -11.78 54.99 -25.75
CA ALA A 42 -10.97 54.84 -26.96
C ALA A 42 -11.15 53.46 -27.61
N LEU A 43 -11.28 52.40 -26.80
CA LEU A 43 -11.59 51.06 -27.31
C LEU A 43 -12.98 50.97 -27.97
N ARG A 44 -13.97 51.73 -27.48
CA ARG A 44 -15.33 51.75 -28.03
C ARG A 44 -15.44 52.60 -29.29
N GLU A 45 -14.79 53.77 -29.29
CA GLU A 45 -14.85 54.72 -30.41
C GLU A 45 -13.99 54.25 -31.60
N GLY A 46 -12.86 53.56 -31.34
CA GLY A 46 -12.02 53.00 -32.39
C GLY A 46 -11.34 54.07 -33.26
N GLY A 47 -10.84 53.64 -34.42
CA GLY A 47 -10.29 54.53 -35.46
C GLY A 47 -9.24 55.52 -34.93
N ASP A 48 -9.43 56.80 -35.26
CA ASP A 48 -8.49 57.87 -34.91
C ASP A 48 -8.38 58.10 -33.41
N VAL A 49 -9.48 57.94 -32.66
CA VAL A 49 -9.49 58.10 -31.19
C VAL A 49 -8.64 57.02 -30.52
N LEU A 50 -8.70 55.80 -31.05
CA LEU A 50 -7.85 54.71 -30.59
C LEU A 50 -6.38 55.01 -30.91
N MET A 51 -6.08 55.46 -32.14
CA MET A 51 -4.72 55.80 -32.55
C MET A 51 -4.10 56.95 -31.74
N ASP A 52 -4.84 58.02 -31.49
CA ASP A 52 -4.39 59.14 -30.66
C ASP A 52 -4.04 58.67 -29.25
N ARG A 53 -4.87 57.78 -28.69
CA ARG A 53 -4.62 57.21 -27.37
C ARG A 53 -3.39 56.31 -27.34
N PHE A 54 -3.13 55.57 -28.42
CA PHE A 54 -1.91 54.79 -28.57
C PHE A 54 -0.66 55.67 -28.63
N VAL A 55 -0.69 56.70 -29.45
CA VAL A 55 0.44 57.65 -29.56
C VAL A 55 0.69 58.34 -28.23
N GLU A 56 -0.36 58.76 -27.52
CA GLU A 56 -0.26 59.33 -26.18
C GLU A 56 0.36 58.34 -25.17
N MET A 57 -0.09 57.08 -25.18
CA MET A 57 0.44 56.02 -24.33
C MET A 57 1.93 55.78 -24.60
N TYR A 58 2.33 55.59 -25.86
CA TYR A 58 3.73 55.40 -26.26
C TYR A 58 4.59 56.61 -25.90
N ARG A 59 4.05 57.83 -26.05
CA ARG A 59 4.74 59.05 -25.64
C ARG A 59 4.94 59.09 -24.12
N ASN A 60 3.94 58.69 -23.33
CA ASN A 60 4.06 58.59 -21.89
C ASN A 60 5.07 57.52 -21.46
N MET A 61 5.12 56.37 -22.13
CA MET A 61 6.15 55.34 -21.93
C MET A 61 7.56 55.89 -22.20
N ALA A 62 7.74 56.59 -23.31
CA ALA A 62 9.03 57.10 -23.78
C ALA A 62 9.52 58.32 -22.98
N LEU A 63 8.63 59.20 -22.53
CA LEU A 63 9.01 60.52 -22.04
C LEU A 63 8.60 60.84 -20.60
N CYS A 64 7.73 60.05 -19.96
CA CYS A 64 7.19 60.39 -18.63
C CYS A 64 7.81 59.52 -17.52
N PRO A 65 8.72 60.05 -16.67
CA PRO A 65 9.36 59.27 -15.59
C PRO A 65 8.37 58.77 -14.53
N SER A 66 7.34 59.55 -14.20
CA SER A 66 6.33 59.17 -13.21
C SER A 66 5.42 58.04 -13.72
N TRP A 67 5.14 58.00 -15.02
CA TRP A 67 4.44 56.87 -15.65
C TRP A 67 5.30 55.60 -15.54
N ARG A 68 6.59 55.68 -15.91
CA ARG A 68 7.51 54.53 -15.82
C ARG A 68 7.64 53.97 -14.41
N GLY A 69 7.74 54.85 -13.40
CA GLY A 69 7.78 54.45 -12.00
C GLY A 69 6.53 53.68 -11.57
N ARG A 70 5.34 54.18 -11.94
CA ARG A 70 4.06 53.49 -11.65
C ARG A 70 3.95 52.16 -12.37
N TYR A 71 4.30 52.10 -13.66
CA TYR A 71 4.27 50.88 -14.45
C TYR A 71 5.23 49.81 -13.89
N GLN A 72 6.46 50.19 -13.53
CA GLN A 72 7.42 49.29 -12.93
C GLN A 72 6.92 48.73 -11.58
N GLN A 73 6.29 49.56 -10.76
CA GLN A 73 5.67 49.10 -9.51
C GLN A 73 4.52 48.11 -9.77
N GLN A 74 3.69 48.35 -10.78
CA GLN A 74 2.62 47.43 -11.17
C GLN A 74 3.16 46.09 -11.67
N LEU A 75 4.25 46.09 -12.45
CA LEU A 75 4.93 44.88 -12.86
C LEU A 75 5.47 44.08 -11.67
N GLN A 76 6.09 44.75 -10.69
CA GLN A 76 6.57 44.10 -9.47
C GLN A 76 5.43 43.48 -8.67
N LEU A 77 4.28 44.17 -8.55
CA LEU A 77 3.10 43.62 -7.89
C LEU A 77 2.55 42.38 -8.62
N ARG A 78 2.46 42.41 -9.96
CA ARG A 78 2.03 41.26 -10.77
C ARG A 78 2.98 40.07 -10.57
N HIS A 79 4.29 40.32 -10.58
CA HIS A 79 5.31 39.31 -10.37
C HIS A 79 5.24 38.70 -8.96
N ALA A 80 5.08 39.55 -7.93
CA ALA A 80 4.93 39.09 -6.54
C ALA A 80 3.68 38.23 -6.36
N MET A 81 2.56 38.62 -6.98
CA MET A 81 1.31 37.84 -6.93
C MET A 81 1.46 36.47 -7.59
N MET A 82 2.15 36.39 -8.74
CA MET A 82 2.44 35.13 -9.41
C MET A 82 3.29 34.20 -8.53
N ILE A 83 4.35 34.72 -7.91
CA ILE A 83 5.19 33.94 -6.98
C ILE A 83 4.37 33.44 -5.80
N GLN A 84 3.53 34.30 -5.21
CA GLN A 84 2.69 33.92 -4.07
C GLN A 84 1.71 32.81 -4.45
N GLN A 85 1.08 32.89 -5.62
CA GLN A 85 0.19 31.86 -6.12
C GLN A 85 0.94 30.54 -6.36
N GLN A 86 2.13 30.59 -6.95
CA GLN A 86 2.97 29.41 -7.16
C GLN A 86 3.39 28.76 -5.83
N GLN A 87 3.76 29.56 -4.83
CA GLN A 87 4.07 29.05 -3.48
C GLN A 87 2.86 28.38 -2.83
N GLN A 88 1.67 28.98 -2.93
CA GLN A 88 0.44 28.37 -2.40
C GLN A 88 0.14 27.02 -3.05
N GLN A 89 0.31 26.90 -4.37
CA GLN A 89 0.13 25.63 -5.07
C GLN A 89 1.14 24.57 -4.60
N GLN A 90 2.41 24.94 -4.41
CA GLN A 90 3.42 24.02 -3.88
C GLN A 90 3.09 23.55 -2.46
N ILE A 91 2.70 24.47 -1.57
CA ILE A 91 2.31 24.14 -0.19
C ILE A 91 1.11 23.18 -0.19
N GLN A 92 0.12 23.43 -1.05
CA GLN A 92 -1.06 22.58 -1.13
C GLN A 92 -0.73 21.17 -1.61
N MET A 93 0.16 21.03 -2.60
CA MET A 93 0.69 19.72 -3.01
C MET A 93 1.44 19.02 -1.88
N GLN A 94 2.30 19.73 -1.15
CA GLN A 94 3.10 19.16 -0.08
C GLN A 94 2.21 18.65 1.06
N GLN A 95 1.20 19.41 1.48
CA GLN A 95 0.24 18.98 2.49
C GLN A 95 -0.56 17.75 2.04
N GLN A 96 -0.95 17.69 0.77
CA GLN A 96 -1.65 16.51 0.24
C GLN A 96 -0.76 15.26 0.26
N GLN A 97 0.52 15.41 -0.08
CA GLN A 97 1.49 14.33 -0.03
C GLN A 97 1.77 13.86 1.41
N GLU A 98 1.94 14.79 2.35
CA GLU A 98 2.10 14.47 3.77
C GLU A 98 0.87 13.74 4.31
N HIS A 99 -0.34 14.18 3.96
CA HIS A 99 -1.57 13.52 4.39
C HIS A 99 -1.67 12.07 3.86
N GLN A 100 -1.27 11.83 2.61
CA GLN A 100 -1.18 10.47 2.06
C GLN A 100 -0.17 9.60 2.80
N GLN A 101 1.03 10.12 3.09
CA GLN A 101 2.04 9.38 3.85
C GLN A 101 1.56 9.08 5.27
N GLN A 102 0.89 10.02 5.91
CA GLN A 102 0.36 9.84 7.26
C GLN A 102 -0.73 8.76 7.30
N GLN A 103 -1.62 8.70 6.29
CA GLN A 103 -2.59 7.61 6.15
C GLN A 103 -1.90 6.25 5.98
N LEU A 104 -0.89 6.16 5.12
CA LEU A 104 -0.13 4.92 4.92
C LEU A 104 0.58 4.48 6.21
N HIS A 105 1.16 5.43 6.95
CA HIS A 105 1.82 5.14 8.23
C HIS A 105 0.83 4.62 9.29
N ILE A 106 -0.34 5.25 9.41
CA ILE A 106 -1.41 4.79 10.32
C ILE A 106 -1.87 3.38 9.93
N GLN A 107 -2.04 3.11 8.63
CA GLN A 107 -2.48 1.81 8.14
C GLN A 107 -1.46 0.70 8.45
N GLN A 108 -0.16 0.98 8.30
CA GLN A 108 0.91 0.04 8.68
C GLN A 108 0.95 -0.18 10.20
N GLN A 109 0.83 0.88 11.00
CA GLN A 109 0.94 0.78 12.45
C GLN A 109 -0.20 -0.03 13.07
N GLN A 110 -1.39 -0.05 12.46
CA GLN A 110 -2.52 -0.87 12.92
C GLN A 110 -2.42 -2.36 12.52
N GLN A 111 -1.63 -2.74 11.51
CA GLN A 111 -1.51 -4.14 11.09
C GLN A 111 -0.60 -4.97 12.01
N ILE A 112 0.43 -4.35 12.60
CA ILE A 112 1.41 -5.03 13.47
C ILE A 112 0.77 -5.68 14.71
N PRO A 113 -0.07 -4.99 15.51
CA PRO A 113 -0.68 -5.62 16.69
C PRO A 113 -1.66 -6.73 16.33
N MET A 114 -2.38 -6.62 15.20
CA MET A 114 -3.34 -7.65 14.78
C MET A 114 -2.66 -8.96 14.40
N GLN A 115 -1.49 -8.88 13.76
CA GLN A 115 -0.72 -10.06 13.33
C GLN A 115 -0.09 -10.79 14.54
N GLN A 116 0.43 -10.06 15.52
CA GLN A 116 0.92 -10.66 16.76
C GLN A 116 -0.20 -11.29 17.58
N GLN A 117 -1.38 -10.65 17.65
CA GLN A 117 -2.52 -11.21 18.37
C GLN A 117 -3.02 -12.51 17.71
N GLN A 118 -3.03 -12.58 16.38
CA GLN A 118 -3.33 -13.83 15.66
C GLN A 118 -2.31 -14.92 15.96
N GLN A 119 -1.00 -14.62 15.91
CA GLN A 119 0.04 -15.60 16.25
C GLN A 119 -0.12 -16.14 17.68
N HIS A 120 -0.40 -15.26 18.65
CA HIS A 120 -0.63 -15.68 20.02
C HIS A 120 -1.86 -16.59 20.16
N ARG A 121 -2.95 -16.26 19.45
CA ARG A 121 -4.16 -17.09 19.44
C ARG A 121 -3.91 -18.47 18.81
N ILE A 122 -3.14 -18.53 17.72
CA ILE A 122 -2.74 -19.80 17.08
C ILE A 122 -1.87 -20.64 18.03
N GLN A 123 -0.90 -20.01 18.69
CA GLN A 123 0.00 -20.70 19.63
C GLN A 123 -0.77 -21.32 20.81
N MET A 124 -1.70 -20.56 21.42
CA MET A 124 -2.60 -21.07 22.46
C MET A 124 -3.42 -22.28 22.00
N GLN A 125 -3.94 -22.22 20.78
CA GLN A 125 -4.75 -23.30 20.22
C GLN A 125 -3.92 -24.58 19.96
N GLN A 126 -2.67 -24.42 19.51
CA GLN A 126 -1.73 -25.54 19.37
C GLN A 126 -1.39 -26.16 20.72
N GLN A 127 -1.17 -25.34 21.76
CA GLN A 127 -0.86 -25.81 23.11
C GLN A 127 -2.04 -26.61 23.69
N GLN A 128 -3.28 -26.14 23.52
CA GLN A 128 -4.47 -26.89 23.92
C GLN A 128 -4.58 -28.23 23.18
N LYS A 129 -4.31 -28.27 21.87
CA LYS A 129 -4.30 -29.51 21.09
C LYS A 129 -3.28 -30.52 21.65
N GLN A 130 -2.05 -30.09 21.93
CA GLN A 130 -1.03 -30.97 22.50
C GLN A 130 -1.46 -31.54 23.85
N MET A 131 -2.05 -30.71 24.71
CA MET A 131 -2.53 -31.16 26.02
C MET A 131 -3.65 -32.21 25.88
N MET A 132 -4.57 -32.01 24.92
CA MET A 132 -5.64 -32.96 24.65
C MET A 132 -5.11 -34.30 24.15
N ILE A 133 -4.12 -34.27 23.24
CA ILE A 133 -3.44 -35.47 22.73
C ILE A 133 -2.72 -36.21 23.87
N GLN A 134 -1.98 -35.49 24.72
CA GLN A 134 -1.26 -36.09 25.83
C GLN A 134 -2.22 -36.76 26.82
N LYS A 135 -3.35 -36.10 27.15
CA LYS A 135 -4.39 -36.68 28.00
C LYS A 135 -5.02 -37.92 27.39
N GLN A 136 -5.22 -37.93 26.07
CA GLN A 136 -5.74 -39.10 25.36
C GLN A 136 -4.74 -40.26 25.41
N GLN A 137 -3.45 -40.00 25.21
CA GLN A 137 -2.40 -41.01 25.31
C GLN A 137 -2.34 -41.62 26.73
N GLN A 138 -2.43 -40.80 27.78
CA GLN A 138 -2.47 -41.30 29.16
C GLN A 138 -3.67 -42.21 29.41
N ARG A 139 -4.86 -41.87 28.87
CA ARG A 139 -6.02 -42.77 28.96
C ARG A 139 -5.78 -44.10 28.26
N GLN A 140 -5.18 -44.08 27.06
CA GLN A 140 -4.87 -45.32 26.34
C GLN A 140 -3.89 -46.19 27.12
N GLN A 141 -2.85 -45.61 27.71
CA GLN A 141 -1.91 -46.32 28.56
C GLN A 141 -2.60 -46.95 29.78
N TYR A 142 -3.50 -46.21 30.44
CA TYR A 142 -4.27 -46.72 31.56
C TYR A 142 -5.16 -47.91 31.15
N ILE A 143 -5.88 -47.78 30.02
CA ILE A 143 -6.72 -48.86 29.49
C ILE A 143 -5.86 -50.10 29.15
N GLN A 144 -4.70 -49.91 28.54
CA GLN A 144 -3.80 -51.01 28.19
C GLN A 144 -3.26 -51.74 29.43
N MET A 145 -2.89 -50.98 30.47
CA MET A 145 -2.49 -51.54 31.77
C MET A 145 -3.62 -52.36 32.39
N GLN A 146 -4.85 -51.84 32.37
CA GLN A 146 -6.02 -52.55 32.90
C GLN A 146 -6.26 -53.88 32.16
N GLN A 147 -6.14 -53.88 30.83
CA GLN A 147 -6.26 -55.09 30.03
C GLN A 147 -5.14 -56.11 30.34
N GLN A 148 -3.90 -55.67 30.55
CA GLN A 148 -2.81 -56.55 30.97
C GLN A 148 -3.09 -57.21 32.33
N GLN A 149 -3.59 -56.45 33.30
CA GLN A 149 -3.96 -57.01 34.61
C GLN A 149 -5.09 -58.05 34.49
N MET A 150 -6.10 -57.80 33.65
CA MET A 150 -7.15 -58.79 33.37
C MET A 150 -6.64 -60.05 32.67
N MET A 151 -5.56 -60.00 31.88
CA MET A 151 -4.97 -61.19 31.26
C MET A 151 -3.99 -61.94 32.18
N MET A 152 -3.53 -61.33 33.28
CA MET A 152 -2.64 -61.96 34.27
C MET A 152 -3.41 -62.84 35.27
N ILE A 153 -4.66 -62.47 35.60
CA ILE A 153 -5.51 -63.23 36.54
C ILE A 153 -5.84 -64.65 36.02
N PRO A 154 -6.29 -64.85 34.76
CA PRO A 154 -6.58 -66.18 34.23
C PRO A 154 -5.34 -67.07 34.13
N LYS A 155 -4.16 -66.49 33.88
CA LYS A 155 -2.90 -67.25 33.80
C LYS A 155 -2.46 -67.78 35.16
N GLN A 156 -2.60 -67.00 36.22
CA GLN A 156 -2.29 -67.46 37.58
C GLN A 156 -3.32 -68.49 38.06
N GLU A 157 -4.62 -68.30 37.80
CA GLU A 157 -5.64 -69.29 38.12
C GLU A 157 -5.44 -70.60 37.35
N GLN A 158 -5.10 -70.55 36.06
CA GLN A 158 -4.77 -71.76 35.29
C GLN A 158 -3.53 -72.48 35.85
N MET A 159 -2.49 -71.74 36.25
CA MET A 159 -1.28 -72.35 36.81
C MET A 159 -1.55 -72.99 38.17
N MET A 160 -2.34 -72.33 39.02
CA MET A 160 -2.75 -72.86 40.32
C MET A 160 -3.63 -74.10 40.15
N ASN A 161 -4.57 -74.11 39.20
CA ASN A 161 -5.40 -75.28 38.89
C ASN A 161 -4.58 -76.46 38.35
N ILE A 162 -3.60 -76.22 37.47
CA ILE A 162 -2.69 -77.28 36.98
C ILE A 162 -1.86 -77.84 38.14
N GLN A 163 -1.37 -76.99 39.04
CA GLN A 163 -0.64 -77.42 40.23
C GLN A 163 -1.51 -78.25 41.17
N HIS A 164 -2.75 -77.82 41.40
CA HIS A 164 -3.70 -78.52 42.25
C HIS A 164 -4.12 -79.87 41.65
N GLN A 165 -4.27 -79.94 40.32
CA GLN A 165 -4.58 -81.18 39.61
C GLN A 165 -3.41 -82.18 39.64
N GLN A 166 -2.16 -81.70 39.55
CA GLN A 166 -0.98 -82.57 39.75
C GLN A 166 -0.87 -83.07 41.19
N GLN A 167 -1.22 -82.25 42.19
CA GLN A 167 -1.24 -82.67 43.60
C GLN A 167 -2.29 -83.75 43.88
N GLN A 168 -3.47 -83.66 43.25
CA GLN A 168 -4.51 -84.70 43.37
C GLN A 168 -4.10 -86.02 42.71
N GLN A 169 -3.37 -85.98 41.58
CA GLN A 169 -2.83 -87.21 40.98
C GLN A 169 -1.75 -87.87 41.85
N GLN A 170 -0.96 -87.08 42.59
CA GLN A 170 0.06 -87.62 43.49
C GLN A 170 -0.54 -88.25 44.75
N GLN A 171 -1.64 -87.71 45.29
CA GLN A 171 -2.37 -88.32 46.40
C GLN A 171 -3.10 -89.62 46.01
N HIS A 172 -3.51 -89.76 44.74
CA HIS A 172 -4.13 -91.00 44.26
C HIS A 172 -3.11 -92.16 44.15
N LEU A 173 -1.85 -91.86 43.83
CA LEU A 173 -0.79 -92.86 43.74
C LEU A 173 -0.30 -93.35 45.11
N ASP A 174 -0.34 -92.51 46.15
CA ASP A 174 -0.02 -92.91 47.53
C ASP A 174 -1.20 -93.64 48.23
N GLY A 175 -2.45 -93.37 47.83
CA GLY A 175 -3.63 -94.05 48.35
C GLY A 175 -3.76 -95.51 47.86
N ASP A 176 -3.38 -95.78 46.61
CA ASP A 176 -3.45 -97.12 46.04
C ASP A 176 -2.29 -98.04 46.47
N ALA A 177 -1.15 -97.48 46.89
CA ALA A 177 -0.04 -98.27 47.45
C ALA A 177 -0.35 -98.82 48.86
N ILE A 178 -1.27 -98.22 49.61
CA ILE A 178 -1.64 -98.66 50.97
C ILE A 178 -2.79 -99.69 50.96
N LEU A 179 -3.56 -99.79 49.88
CA LEU A 179 -4.68 -100.73 49.76
C LEU A 179 -4.32 -102.10 49.15
N GLN A 180 -3.11 -102.30 48.61
CA GLN A 180 -2.66 -103.62 48.13
C GLN A 180 -1.90 -104.48 49.16
N VAL A 181 -1.53 -103.97 50.34
CA VAL A 181 -0.83 -104.79 51.36
C VAL A 181 -1.78 -105.46 52.37
N LYS A 182 -3.11 -105.22 52.29
CA LYS A 182 -4.10 -105.83 53.21
C LYS A 182 -4.96 -106.96 52.62
N GLN A 183 -4.64 -107.48 51.43
CA GLN A 183 -5.33 -108.65 50.85
C GLN A 183 -4.48 -109.92 50.71
N GLU A 184 -3.24 -109.93 51.20
CA GLU A 184 -2.43 -111.15 51.33
C GLU A 184 -1.93 -111.31 52.76
N LEU A 185 -2.82 -111.71 53.68
CA LEU A 185 -2.51 -112.38 54.96
C LEU A 185 -3.84 -112.75 55.67
N ILE A 186 -4.57 -113.69 55.07
CA ILE A 186 -5.42 -114.66 55.77
C ILE A 186 -4.87 -116.04 55.41
#